data_AF-A0A409Y6W7-F1
#
_entry.id   AF-A0A409Y6W7-F1
#
_cell.length_a   1.000
_cell.length_b   1.000
_cell.length_c   1.000
_cell.angle_alpha   90.00
_cell.angle_beta   90.00
_cell.angle_gamma   90.00
#
_symmetry.space_group_name_H-M   'P 1'
#
loop_
_entity.id
_entity.type
_entity.pdbx_description
1 polymer ?
#
loop_
_entity_poly.entity_id
_entity_poly.type
_entity_poly.pdbx_seq_one_letter_code
_entity_poly.pdbx_strand_id
1 'polypeptide(L)'
;MPVRVNWGTQNEHFLFDLPDPSTPLGTIREIIAAHIDVAPDTFKIVHDGALILDNNAPISHYAIRHDSILQLVTPTGESDEERLKITAIKEQLVAIRVLGNELARFTQRESQSQATYTKQLAYFQESFTQLLLRLDATDLQKNWVHARALRKEGVASAQAFLDRIDAART
;
A
#
# COMPACT_ATOMS: atom_id res chain seq x y z
N MET A 1 31.05 14.63 -9.75
CA MET A 1 29.63 14.63 -10.17
C MET A 1 28.92 13.57 -9.32
N PRO A 2 27.78 13.89 -8.69
CA PRO A 2 27.21 13.04 -7.64
C PRO A 2 26.59 11.74 -8.18
N VAL A 3 26.47 10.73 -7.33
CA VAL A 3 25.74 9.49 -7.64
C VAL A 3 24.27 9.66 -7.29
N ARG A 4 23.39 9.13 -8.15
CA ARG A 4 21.96 9.18 -7.95
C ARG A 4 21.49 7.95 -7.20
N VAL A 5 20.84 8.18 -6.06
CA VAL A 5 20.24 7.12 -5.26
C VAL A 5 18.74 7.23 -5.39
N ASN A 6 18.13 6.26 -6.05
CA ASN A 6 16.68 6.14 -6.14
C ASN A 6 16.18 5.38 -4.92
N TRP A 7 15.28 6.00 -4.18
CA TRP A 7 14.68 5.48 -2.96
C TRP A 7 13.16 5.53 -3.10
N GLY A 8 12.49 4.49 -2.61
CA GLY A 8 11.03 4.43 -2.62
C GLY A 8 10.41 4.46 -4.03
N THR A 9 9.11 4.74 -4.10
CA THR A 9 8.31 4.67 -5.34
C THR A 9 7.88 6.02 -5.89
N GLN A 10 8.05 7.11 -5.14
CA GLN A 10 7.60 8.45 -5.53
C GLN A 10 8.66 9.22 -6.34
N ASN A 11 9.48 8.52 -7.12
CA ASN A 11 10.62 9.10 -7.84
C ASN A 11 11.54 9.93 -6.92
N GLU A 12 11.55 9.59 -5.64
CA GLU A 12 12.42 10.19 -4.66
C GLU A 12 13.84 9.76 -4.98
N HIS A 13 14.69 10.74 -5.20
CA HIS A 13 16.09 10.52 -5.42
C HIS A 13 16.85 11.63 -4.75
N PHE A 14 17.97 11.26 -4.18
CA PHE A 14 18.94 12.23 -3.72
C PHE A 14 20.27 12.00 -4.42
N LEU A 15 21.03 13.07 -4.49
CA LEU A 15 22.36 13.09 -5.04
C LEU A 15 23.33 13.10 -3.86
N PHE A 16 24.27 12.18 -3.84
CA PHE A 16 25.35 12.18 -2.86
C PHE A 16 26.69 12.18 -3.57
N ASP A 17 27.67 12.88 -2.98
CA ASP A 17 29.02 12.88 -3.50
C ASP A 17 29.71 11.55 -3.19
N LEU A 18 30.23 10.92 -4.23
CA LEU A 18 30.86 9.62 -4.10
C LEU A 18 32.19 9.77 -3.35
N PRO A 19 32.43 9.00 -2.27
CA PRO A 19 33.73 8.95 -1.61
C PRO A 19 34.77 8.27 -2.52
N ASP A 20 36.03 8.21 -2.07
CA ASP A 20 37.13 7.63 -2.84
C ASP A 20 36.78 6.21 -3.35
N PRO A 21 37.16 5.81 -4.59
CA PRO A 21 36.88 4.48 -5.15
C PRO A 21 37.37 3.28 -4.31
N SER A 22 38.32 3.51 -3.40
CA SER A 22 38.82 2.51 -2.44
C SER A 22 37.93 2.36 -1.20
N THR A 23 36.96 3.25 -1.01
CA THR A 23 36.05 3.24 0.15
C THR A 23 35.20 1.97 0.16
N PRO A 24 35.04 1.29 1.32
CA PRO A 24 34.15 0.15 1.46
C PRO A 24 32.67 0.53 1.24
N LEU A 25 31.90 -0.40 0.70
CA LEU A 25 30.45 -0.23 0.54
C LEU A 25 29.73 0.04 1.88
N GLY A 26 30.24 -0.51 2.99
CA GLY A 26 29.68 -0.27 4.32
C GLY A 26 29.58 1.22 4.67
N THR A 27 30.59 2.02 4.31
CA THR A 27 30.58 3.47 4.53
C THR A 27 29.52 4.16 3.67
N ILE A 28 29.32 3.73 2.42
CA ILE A 28 28.23 4.24 1.57
C ILE A 28 26.86 3.88 2.17
N ARG A 29 26.70 2.67 2.69
CA ARG A 29 25.48 2.26 3.40
C ARG A 29 25.20 3.14 4.61
N GLU A 30 26.20 3.47 5.40
CA GLU A 30 26.05 4.37 6.55
C GLU A 30 25.62 5.79 6.14
N ILE A 31 26.23 6.33 5.08
CA ILE A 31 25.87 7.64 4.53
C ILE A 31 24.42 7.65 4.04
N ILE A 32 24.04 6.62 3.27
CA ILE A 32 22.68 6.46 2.77
C ILE A 32 21.70 6.29 3.93
N ALA A 33 22.01 5.44 4.91
CA ALA A 33 21.24 5.19 6.13
C ALA A 33 20.96 6.48 6.92
N ALA A 34 22.00 7.30 7.10
CA ALA A 34 21.88 8.59 7.78
C ALA A 34 21.00 9.59 7.00
N HIS A 35 21.01 9.52 5.67
CA HIS A 35 20.21 10.40 4.83
C HIS A 35 18.72 10.03 4.82
N ILE A 36 18.43 8.74 4.85
CA ILE A 36 17.06 8.21 4.77
C ILE A 36 16.43 7.93 6.14
N ASP A 37 17.17 8.19 7.22
CA ASP A 37 16.79 7.90 8.62
C ASP A 37 16.38 6.44 8.87
N VAL A 38 17.16 5.51 8.31
CA VAL A 38 16.90 4.07 8.43
C VAL A 38 18.21 3.32 8.68
N ALA A 39 18.18 2.28 9.51
CA ALA A 39 19.36 1.49 9.84
C ALA A 39 20.01 0.83 8.61
N PRO A 40 21.37 0.79 8.53
CA PRO A 40 22.11 0.41 7.32
C PRO A 40 21.89 -1.03 6.85
N ASP A 41 21.48 -1.94 7.73
CA ASP A 41 21.23 -3.35 7.39
C ASP A 41 19.80 -3.64 6.94
N THR A 42 18.91 -2.67 7.07
CA THR A 42 17.51 -2.90 6.75
C THR A 42 17.27 -2.86 5.25
N PHE A 43 18.01 -2.04 4.49
CA PHE A 43 17.81 -1.90 3.05
C PHE A 43 18.84 -2.67 2.23
N LYS A 44 18.47 -2.95 0.99
CA LYS A 44 19.27 -3.62 -0.03
C LYS A 44 19.62 -2.63 -1.13
N ILE A 45 20.87 -2.64 -1.57
CA ILE A 45 21.34 -1.82 -2.69
C ILE A 45 21.37 -2.67 -3.95
N VAL A 46 20.73 -2.21 -5.01
CA VAL A 46 20.78 -2.82 -6.34
C VAL A 46 21.48 -1.85 -7.29
N HIS A 47 22.47 -2.35 -8.02
CA HIS A 47 23.22 -1.61 -9.03
C HIS A 47 23.39 -2.48 -10.27
N ASP A 48 23.11 -1.93 -11.45
CA ASP A 48 23.21 -2.65 -12.73
C ASP A 48 22.49 -4.01 -12.74
N GLY A 49 21.34 -4.10 -12.05
CA GLY A 49 20.55 -5.32 -11.92
C GLY A 49 21.10 -6.35 -10.92
N ALA A 50 22.26 -6.11 -10.31
CA ALA A 50 22.85 -6.97 -9.31
C ALA A 50 22.55 -6.49 -7.88
N LEU A 51 22.20 -7.43 -7.00
CA LEU A 51 22.07 -7.16 -5.56
C LEU A 51 23.45 -7.09 -4.92
N ILE A 52 23.78 -5.95 -4.33
CA ILE A 52 25.05 -5.73 -3.66
C ILE A 52 24.91 -6.05 -2.16
N LEU A 53 25.71 -7.03 -1.70
CA LEU A 53 25.62 -7.57 -0.35
C LEU A 53 26.90 -7.41 0.48
N ASP A 54 28.08 -7.40 -0.15
CA ASP A 54 29.35 -7.38 0.59
C ASP A 54 29.77 -5.95 0.92
N ASN A 55 29.74 -5.65 2.22
CA ASN A 55 30.03 -4.35 2.83
C ASN A 55 31.54 -4.03 2.87
N ASN A 56 32.41 -5.03 2.72
CA ASN A 56 33.86 -4.87 2.85
C ASN A 56 34.53 -4.65 1.48
N ALA A 57 33.90 -5.09 0.39
CA ALA A 57 34.38 -4.82 -0.94
C ALA A 57 34.37 -3.30 -1.24
N PRO A 58 35.41 -2.78 -1.91
CA PRO A 58 35.48 -1.39 -2.30
C PRO A 58 34.42 -1.07 -3.36
N ILE A 59 33.94 0.16 -3.39
CA ILE A 59 32.87 0.59 -4.31
C ILE A 59 33.26 0.44 -5.79
N SER A 60 34.56 0.51 -6.09
CA SER A 60 35.13 0.22 -7.40
C SER A 60 34.92 -1.24 -7.85
N HIS A 61 34.81 -2.20 -6.93
CA HIS A 61 34.55 -3.61 -7.23
C HIS A 61 33.18 -3.80 -7.90
N TYR A 62 32.21 -2.98 -7.53
CA TYR A 62 30.85 -3.00 -8.08
C TYR A 62 30.64 -2.06 -9.26
N ALA A 63 31.73 -1.51 -9.81
CA ALA A 63 31.72 -0.50 -10.86
C ALA A 63 30.85 0.74 -10.53
N ILE A 64 30.68 1.06 -9.24
CA ILE A 64 29.98 2.28 -8.81
C ILE A 64 30.90 3.46 -9.11
N ARG A 65 30.49 4.29 -10.07
CA ARG A 65 31.19 5.49 -10.53
C ARG A 65 30.30 6.72 -10.37
N HIS A 66 30.88 7.90 -10.56
CA HIS A 66 30.11 9.12 -10.79
C HIS A 66 29.05 8.88 -11.88
N ASP A 67 27.84 9.42 -11.69
CA ASP A 67 26.64 9.20 -12.52
C ASP A 67 26.00 7.80 -12.46
N SER A 68 26.46 6.92 -11.55
CA SER A 68 25.78 5.64 -11.31
C SER A 68 24.38 5.85 -10.71
N ILE A 69 23.50 4.90 -10.97
CA ILE A 69 22.15 4.86 -10.39
C ILE A 69 22.07 3.69 -9.43
N LEU A 70 21.94 3.99 -8.13
CA LEU A 70 21.70 2.99 -7.10
C LEU A 70 20.21 2.92 -6.81
N GLN A 71 19.66 1.71 -6.77
CA GLN A 71 18.29 1.47 -6.33
C GLN A 71 18.28 0.91 -4.91
N LEU A 72 17.55 1.56 -4.02
CA LEU A 72 17.36 1.10 -2.64
C LEU A 72 16.04 0.35 -2.51
N VAL A 73 16.13 -0.88 -2.00
CA VAL A 73 14.97 -1.71 -1.67
C VAL A 73 14.91 -1.84 -0.14
N THR A 74 13.98 -1.13 0.49
CA THR A 74 13.74 -1.24 1.93
C THR A 74 12.60 -2.24 2.20
N PRO A 75 12.66 -3.04 3.28
CA PRO A 75 11.57 -3.90 3.72
C PRO A 75 10.44 -3.11 4.37
N THR A 76 10.67 -1.82 4.66
CA THR A 76 9.70 -0.87 5.25
C THR A 76 8.92 -0.08 4.20
N GLY A 77 9.29 -0.16 2.91
CA GLY A 77 8.42 0.29 1.83
C GLY A 77 7.34 -0.76 1.59
N GLU A 78 6.07 -0.33 1.54
CA GLU A 78 4.97 -1.22 1.12
C GLU A 78 5.41 -1.96 -0.15
N SER A 79 5.43 -3.29 -0.10
CA SER A 79 5.83 -4.08 -1.26
C SER A 79 4.86 -3.81 -2.42
N ASP A 80 5.29 -4.01 -3.66
CA ASP A 80 4.39 -3.87 -4.82
C ASP A 80 3.13 -4.73 -4.66
N GLU A 81 3.26 -5.90 -4.05
CA GLU A 81 2.15 -6.77 -3.69
C GLU A 81 1.22 -6.13 -2.64
N GLU A 82 1.77 -5.58 -1.55
CA GLU A 82 1.01 -4.88 -0.51
C GLU A 82 0.24 -3.70 -1.10
N ARG A 83 0.87 -2.92 -1.99
CA ARG A 83 0.25 -1.76 -2.66
C ARG A 83 -0.92 -2.15 -3.56
N LEU A 84 -0.76 -3.23 -4.33
CA LEU A 84 -1.83 -3.74 -5.18
C LEU A 84 -3.02 -4.17 -4.32
N LYS A 85 -2.77 -4.85 -3.19
CA LYS A 85 -3.82 -5.24 -2.24
C LYS A 85 -4.46 -4.04 -1.56
N ILE A 86 -3.69 -3.05 -1.15
CA ILE A 86 -4.19 -1.78 -0.58
C ILE A 86 -5.08 -1.05 -1.60
N THR A 87 -4.66 -1.00 -2.86
CA THR A 87 -5.43 -0.36 -3.94
C THR A 87 -6.77 -1.07 -4.14
N ALA A 88 -6.76 -2.40 -4.21
CA ALA A 88 -7.98 -3.20 -4.30
C ALA A 88 -8.92 -2.99 -3.10
N ILE A 89 -8.39 -2.92 -1.87
CA ILE A 89 -9.19 -2.61 -0.67
C ILE A 89 -9.79 -1.20 -0.77
N LYS A 90 -9.02 -0.21 -1.22
CA LYS A 90 -9.49 1.17 -1.38
C LYS A 90 -10.61 1.29 -2.42
N GLU A 91 -10.54 0.55 -3.52
CA GLU A 91 -11.63 0.48 -4.50
C GLU A 91 -12.92 -0.08 -3.88
N GLN A 92 -12.80 -1.11 -3.05
CA GLN A 92 -13.94 -1.67 -2.32
C GLN A 92 -14.52 -0.69 -1.30
N LEU A 93 -13.68 0.06 -0.58
CA LEU A 93 -14.13 1.13 0.33
C LEU A 93 -14.93 2.22 -0.41
N VAL A 94 -14.46 2.62 -1.59
CA VAL A 94 -15.19 3.57 -2.44
C VAL A 94 -16.54 2.98 -2.87
N ALA A 95 -16.59 1.71 -3.28
CA ALA A 95 -17.84 1.04 -3.63
C ALA A 95 -18.84 0.98 -2.45
N ILE A 96 -18.37 0.64 -1.24
CA ILE A 96 -19.19 0.65 -0.02
C ILE A 96 -19.76 2.05 0.23
N ARG A 97 -18.94 3.09 0.12
CA ARG A 97 -19.38 4.47 0.32
C ARG A 97 -20.42 4.92 -0.70
N VAL A 98 -20.21 4.59 -1.98
CA VAL A 98 -21.15 4.91 -3.06
C VAL A 98 -22.49 4.22 -2.81
N LEU A 99 -22.47 2.90 -2.56
CA LEU A 99 -23.68 2.12 -2.29
C LEU A 99 -24.41 2.61 -1.03
N GLY A 100 -23.68 3.00 0.01
CA GLY A 100 -24.24 3.58 1.23
C GLY A 100 -24.96 4.92 0.97
N ASN A 101 -24.40 5.76 0.09
CA ASN A 101 -25.06 7.00 -0.33
C ASN A 101 -26.31 6.73 -1.17
N GLU A 102 -26.31 5.70 -2.01
CA GLU A 102 -27.48 5.28 -2.78
C GLU A 102 -28.59 4.75 -1.85
N LEU A 103 -28.25 3.93 -0.86
CA LEU A 103 -29.17 3.48 0.18
C LEU A 103 -29.80 4.66 0.92
N ALA A 104 -28.99 5.64 1.35
CA ALA A 104 -29.49 6.82 2.04
C ALA A 104 -30.43 7.68 1.18
N ARG A 105 -30.14 7.81 -0.12
CA ARG A 105 -31.03 8.49 -1.08
C ARG A 105 -32.31 7.69 -1.33
N PHE A 106 -32.22 6.37 -1.31
CA PHE A 106 -33.34 5.48 -1.51
C PHE A 106 -34.33 5.55 -0.35
N THR A 107 -33.85 5.47 0.88
CA THR A 107 -34.69 5.50 2.10
C THR A 107 -35.39 6.85 2.31
N GLN A 108 -34.85 7.93 1.76
CA GLN A 108 -35.49 9.26 1.79
C GLN A 108 -36.65 9.43 0.79
N ARG A 109 -36.87 8.51 -0.16
CA ARG A 109 -37.97 8.62 -1.12
C ARG A 109 -39.27 8.06 -0.54
N GLU A 110 -40.19 8.95 -0.17
CA GLU A 110 -41.46 8.62 0.51
C GLU A 110 -42.52 7.89 -0.35
N SER A 111 -42.37 7.81 -1.67
CA SER A 111 -43.48 7.38 -2.57
C SER A 111 -43.28 6.04 -3.28
N GLN A 112 -42.68 5.04 -2.63
CA GLN A 112 -42.52 3.70 -3.22
C GLN A 112 -43.55 2.71 -2.71
N SER A 113 -44.00 1.80 -3.59
CA SER A 113 -44.80 0.66 -3.16
C SER A 113 -43.99 -0.21 -2.18
N GLN A 114 -44.64 -0.75 -1.15
CA GLN A 114 -43.99 -1.61 -0.15
C GLN A 114 -43.21 -2.77 -0.80
N ALA A 115 -43.76 -3.36 -1.86
CA ALA A 115 -43.11 -4.46 -2.59
C ALA A 115 -41.82 -4.00 -3.32
N THR A 116 -41.79 -2.78 -3.87
CA THR A 116 -40.58 -2.20 -4.48
C THR A 116 -39.54 -1.91 -3.40
N TYR A 117 -39.97 -1.40 -2.25
CA TYR A 117 -39.10 -1.09 -1.11
C TYR A 117 -38.37 -2.33 -0.60
N THR A 118 -39.10 -3.41 -0.32
CA THR A 118 -38.49 -4.67 0.16
C THR A 118 -37.52 -5.28 -0.86
N LYS A 119 -37.86 -5.26 -2.16
CA LYS A 119 -36.98 -5.77 -3.22
C LYS A 119 -35.67 -4.98 -3.30
N GLN A 120 -35.73 -3.66 -3.19
CA GLN A 120 -34.55 -2.81 -3.23
C GLN A 120 -33.67 -2.98 -1.99
N LEU A 121 -34.27 -3.10 -0.80
CA LEU A 121 -33.51 -3.47 0.40
C LEU A 121 -32.82 -4.83 0.27
N ALA A 122 -33.43 -5.80 -0.40
CA ALA A 122 -32.81 -7.10 -0.69
C ALA A 122 -31.60 -6.97 -1.62
N TYR A 123 -31.73 -6.14 -2.66
CA TYR A 123 -30.63 -5.82 -3.55
C TYR A 123 -29.44 -5.17 -2.81
N PHE A 124 -29.70 -4.19 -1.94
CA PHE A 124 -28.63 -3.55 -1.15
C PHE A 124 -27.97 -4.54 -0.19
N GLN A 125 -28.76 -5.38 0.49
CA GLN A 125 -28.22 -6.40 1.41
C GLN A 125 -27.26 -7.36 0.68
N GLU A 126 -27.68 -7.89 -0.46
CA GLU A 126 -26.85 -8.78 -1.27
C GLU A 126 -25.59 -8.07 -1.75
N SER A 127 -25.70 -6.82 -2.20
CA SER A 127 -24.57 -6.03 -2.68
C SER A 127 -23.53 -5.77 -1.59
N PHE A 128 -23.96 -5.40 -0.37
CA PHE A 128 -23.04 -5.24 0.77
C PHE A 128 -22.43 -6.58 1.21
N THR A 129 -23.19 -7.68 1.13
CA THR A 129 -22.69 -9.01 1.45
C THR A 129 -21.60 -9.44 0.47
N GLN A 130 -21.78 -9.20 -0.82
CA GLN A 130 -20.75 -9.46 -1.83
C GLN A 130 -19.49 -8.62 -1.61
N LEU A 131 -19.64 -7.35 -1.20
CA LEU A 131 -18.50 -6.50 -0.86
C LEU A 131 -17.73 -7.02 0.36
N LEU A 132 -18.43 -7.53 1.39
CA LEU A 132 -17.79 -8.18 2.54
C LEU A 132 -17.00 -9.43 2.13
N LEU A 133 -17.59 -10.31 1.32
CA LEU A 133 -16.90 -11.50 0.84
C LEU A 133 -15.63 -11.17 0.04
N ARG A 134 -15.65 -10.08 -0.74
CA ARG A 134 -14.46 -9.60 -1.48
C ARG A 134 -13.37 -9.03 -0.56
N LEU A 135 -13.77 -8.32 0.50
CA LEU A 135 -12.83 -7.84 1.52
C LEU A 135 -12.19 -9.02 2.26
N ASP A 136 -12.98 -10.03 2.63
CA ASP A 136 -12.52 -11.21 3.36
C ASP A 136 -11.63 -12.13 2.52
N ALA A 137 -11.88 -12.22 1.21
CA ALA A 137 -11.04 -12.96 0.27
C ALA A 137 -9.66 -12.33 0.04
N THR A 138 -9.41 -11.12 0.57
CA THR A 138 -8.10 -10.47 0.44
C THR A 138 -7.12 -11.03 1.46
N ASP A 139 -6.25 -11.92 1.01
CA ASP A 139 -5.12 -12.42 1.81
C ASP A 139 -4.12 -11.30 2.13
N LEU A 140 -3.88 -11.08 3.42
CA LEU A 140 -2.98 -10.05 3.92
C LEU A 140 -1.95 -10.66 4.86
N GLN A 141 -0.67 -10.31 4.66
CA GLN A 141 0.40 -10.72 5.55
C GLN A 141 0.25 -10.07 6.94
N LYS A 142 0.86 -10.69 7.96
CA LYS A 142 0.72 -10.24 9.36
C LYS A 142 1.33 -8.85 9.60
N ASN A 143 2.41 -8.53 8.89
CA ASN A 143 3.15 -7.26 8.95
C ASN A 143 2.51 -6.13 8.13
N TRP A 144 1.52 -6.40 7.27
CA TRP A 144 0.79 -5.37 6.51
C TRP A 144 -0.26 -4.67 7.37
N VAL A 145 0.21 -3.94 8.39
CA VAL A 145 -0.64 -3.31 9.41
C VAL A 145 -1.61 -2.31 8.77
N HIS A 146 -1.13 -1.50 7.82
CA HIS A 146 -1.95 -0.51 7.13
C HIS A 146 -3.06 -1.16 6.31
N ALA A 147 -2.74 -2.16 5.47
CA ALA A 147 -3.72 -2.88 4.68
C ALA A 147 -4.80 -3.56 5.55
N ARG A 148 -4.40 -4.17 6.68
CA ARG A 148 -5.34 -4.79 7.63
C ARG A 148 -6.26 -3.78 8.30
N ALA A 149 -5.74 -2.60 8.64
CA ALA A 149 -6.55 -1.52 9.20
C ALA A 149 -7.62 -1.05 8.20
N LEU A 150 -7.23 -0.82 6.94
CA LEU A 150 -8.16 -0.44 5.87
C LEU A 150 -9.23 -1.51 5.62
N ARG A 151 -8.85 -2.81 5.61
CA ARG A 151 -9.82 -3.90 5.47
C ARG A 151 -10.82 -3.89 6.62
N LYS A 152 -10.33 -3.70 7.87
CA LYS A 152 -11.19 -3.65 9.06
C LYS A 152 -12.18 -2.48 8.99
N GLU A 153 -11.74 -1.32 8.52
CA GLU A 153 -12.61 -0.16 8.29
C GLU A 153 -13.73 -0.48 7.28
N GLY A 154 -13.39 -1.17 6.19
CA GLY A 154 -14.36 -1.56 5.16
C GLY A 154 -15.39 -2.56 5.69
N VAL A 155 -14.93 -3.57 6.42
CA VAL A 155 -15.81 -4.56 7.07
C VAL A 155 -16.77 -3.87 8.05
N ALA A 156 -16.24 -3.00 8.92
CA ALA A 156 -17.06 -2.28 9.89
C ALA A 156 -18.11 -1.37 9.19
N SER A 157 -17.72 -0.70 8.10
CA SER A 157 -18.62 0.17 7.35
C SER A 157 -19.74 -0.61 6.66
N ALA A 158 -19.40 -1.72 5.99
CA ALA A 158 -20.39 -2.56 5.32
C ALA A 158 -21.36 -3.22 6.33
N GLN A 159 -20.85 -3.70 7.47
CA GLN A 159 -21.68 -4.24 8.55
C GLN A 159 -22.66 -3.18 9.09
N ALA A 160 -22.19 -1.95 9.32
CA ALA A 160 -23.06 -0.87 9.78
C ALA A 160 -24.20 -0.54 8.78
N PHE A 161 -23.98 -0.71 7.47
CA PHE A 161 -25.07 -0.56 6.48
C PHE A 161 -26.03 -1.75 6.47
N LEU A 162 -25.52 -2.97 6.64
CA LEU A 162 -26.37 -4.17 6.78
C LEU A 162 -27.28 -4.06 8.02
N ASP A 163 -26.74 -3.67 9.17
CA ASP A 163 -27.51 -3.47 10.40
C ASP A 163 -28.65 -2.45 10.21
N ARG A 164 -28.41 -1.39 9.43
CA ARG A 164 -29.44 -0.40 9.07
C ARG A 164 -30.52 -0.98 8.16
N ILE A 165 -30.14 -1.82 7.21
CA ILE A 165 -31.10 -2.48 6.30
C ILE A 165 -31.98 -3.46 7.10
N ASP A 166 -31.39 -4.22 8.01
CA ASP A 166 -32.13 -5.16 8.87
C ASP A 166 -33.07 -4.43 9.82
N ALA A 167 -32.63 -3.31 10.41
CA ALA A 167 -33.49 -2.44 11.21
C ALA A 167 -34.67 -1.86 10.40
N ALA A 168 -34.48 -1.54 9.12
CA ALA A 168 -35.53 -1.00 8.25
C ALA A 168 -36.55 -2.06 7.77
N ARG A 169 -36.28 -3.35 8.01
CA ARG A 169 -37.18 -4.46 7.67
C ARG A 169 -37.99 -5.00 8.85
N THR A 170 -37.58 -4.66 10.07
CA THR A 170 -38.25 -5.04 11.31
C THR A 170 -39.46 -4.16 11.54
#